data_AF-A0A0F8CRZ5-F1
#
_entry.id   AF-A0A0F8CRZ5-F1
#
_cell.length_a   1.000
_cell.length_b   1.000
_cell.length_c   1.000
_cell.angle_alpha   90.00
_cell.angle_beta   90.00
_cell.angle_gamma   90.00
#
_symmetry.space_group_name_H-M   'P 1'
#
loop_
_entity.id
_entity.type
_entity.pdbx_description
1 polymer ?
#
loop_
_entity_poly.entity_id
_entity_poly.type
_entity_poly.pdbx_seq_one_letter_code
_entity_poly.pdbx_strand_id
1 'polypeptide(L)'
;MNSNVKNLRFPPLPIEEWEDTKNTLHLFLQIVGKIRLGLFPKKNHWWHVPFYVSVRGLTTGPIPYRGITFEMEFDFKNHVLRIETNEWASRTIPLKGLSVAEFYENVFSCLKDLGITAEIRACLLYTSDAAD
;
A
#
# COMPACT_ATOMS: atom_id res chain seq x y z
N MET A 1 9.05 1.13 40.11
CA MET A 1 8.30 0.53 38.98
C MET A 1 7.16 1.47 38.66
N ASN A 2 7.29 2.29 37.60
CA ASN A 2 6.29 3.33 37.28
C ASN A 2 5.10 2.72 36.53
N SER A 3 4.01 2.50 37.26
CA SER A 3 2.68 2.19 36.73
C SER A 3 2.03 3.45 36.17
N ASN A 4 2.45 3.88 34.98
CA ASN A 4 1.84 5.00 34.25
C ASN A 4 1.17 4.48 32.98
N VAL A 5 0.42 3.38 33.10
CA VAL A 5 -0.43 2.88 32.02
C VAL A 5 -1.64 3.83 31.99
N LYS A 6 -1.59 4.82 31.09
CA LYS A 6 -2.77 5.61 30.74
C LYS A 6 -3.88 4.62 30.44
N ASN A 7 -5.04 4.82 31.06
CA ASN A 7 -6.27 4.08 30.76
C ASN A 7 -6.57 4.32 29.27
N LEU A 8 -6.12 3.42 28.39
CA LEU A 8 -6.19 3.56 26.93
C LEU A 8 -7.64 3.28 26.50
N ARG A 9 -8.53 4.23 26.76
CA ARG A 9 -9.77 4.32 26.00
C ARG A 9 -9.40 4.78 24.60
N PHE A 10 -9.41 3.85 23.65
CA PHE A 10 -9.28 4.19 22.24
C PHE A 10 -10.44 5.11 21.84
N PRO A 11 -10.18 6.11 20.99
CA PRO A 11 -11.26 6.91 20.44
C PRO A 11 -12.21 6.00 19.63
N PRO A 12 -13.51 6.34 19.57
CA PRO A 12 -14.42 5.65 18.66
C PRO A 12 -13.91 5.78 17.21
N LEU A 13 -14.03 4.69 16.45
CA LEU A 13 -13.73 4.61 15.02
C LEU A 13 -15.02 4.23 14.27
N PRO A 14 -16.00 5.15 14.16
CA PRO A 14 -17.30 4.87 13.55
C PRO A 14 -17.12 4.61 12.05
N ILE A 15 -17.39 3.39 11.59
CA ILE A 15 -17.12 2.97 10.20
C ILE A 15 -17.91 3.82 9.20
N GLU A 16 -19.15 4.17 9.54
CA GLU A 16 -20.07 4.91 8.70
C GLU A 16 -19.52 6.29 8.29
N GLU A 17 -18.75 6.94 9.16
CA GLU A 17 -18.22 8.29 8.92
C GLU A 17 -17.04 8.33 7.94
N TRP A 18 -16.37 7.20 7.69
CA TRP A 18 -15.18 7.13 6.83
C TRP A 18 -15.23 6.01 5.80
N GLU A 19 -16.39 5.41 5.57
CA GLU A 19 -16.59 4.28 4.65
C GLU A 19 -16.02 4.55 3.25
N ASP A 20 -16.27 5.72 2.67
CA ASP A 20 -15.74 6.09 1.36
C ASP A 20 -14.21 6.18 1.34
N THR A 21 -13.62 6.70 2.42
CA THR A 21 -12.16 6.77 2.59
C THR A 21 -11.59 5.36 2.77
N LYS A 22 -12.23 4.51 3.57
CA LYS A 22 -11.87 3.09 3.73
C LYS A 22 -11.85 2.40 2.37
N ASN A 23 -12.90 2.58 1.59
CA ASN A 23 -13.07 1.88 0.32
C ASN A 23 -12.02 2.31 -0.70
N THR A 24 -11.77 3.62 -0.80
CA THR A 24 -10.71 4.15 -1.66
C THR A 24 -9.33 3.64 -1.22
N LEU A 25 -9.01 3.75 0.08
CA LEU A 25 -7.71 3.30 0.60
C LEU A 25 -7.52 1.79 0.41
N HIS A 26 -8.56 0.99 0.63
CA HIS A 26 -8.47 -0.45 0.48
C HIS A 26 -8.26 -0.83 -1.01
N LEU A 27 -8.86 -0.12 -1.97
CA LEU A 27 -8.52 -0.26 -3.39
C LEU A 27 -7.06 0.09 -3.68
N PHE A 28 -6.54 1.18 -3.10
CA PHE A 28 -5.13 1.55 -3.26
C PHE A 28 -4.19 0.47 -2.70
N LEU A 29 -4.51 -0.07 -1.51
CA LEU A 29 -3.79 -1.17 -0.90
C LEU A 29 -3.82 -2.43 -1.76
N GLN A 30 -4.96 -2.75 -2.39
CA GLN A 30 -5.07 -3.88 -3.32
C GLN A 30 -4.12 -3.73 -4.52
N ILE A 31 -4.02 -2.52 -5.11
CA ILE A 31 -3.12 -2.26 -6.24
C ILE A 31 -1.66 -2.51 -5.83
N VAL A 32 -1.21 -1.91 -4.73
CA VAL A 32 0.17 -2.06 -4.25
C VAL A 32 0.46 -3.50 -3.78
N GLY A 33 -0.50 -4.14 -3.11
CA GLY A 33 -0.39 -5.53 -2.67
C GLY A 33 -0.23 -6.51 -3.84
N LYS A 34 -0.94 -6.27 -4.95
CA LYS A 34 -0.81 -7.06 -6.18
C LYS A 34 0.54 -6.85 -6.86
N ILE A 35 1.07 -5.63 -6.86
CA ILE A 35 2.42 -5.35 -7.40
C ILE A 35 3.46 -6.14 -6.61
N ARG A 36 3.39 -6.09 -5.27
CA ARG A 36 4.26 -6.89 -4.40
C ARG A 36 4.14 -8.38 -4.70
N LEU A 37 2.91 -8.90 -4.79
CA LEU A 37 2.64 -10.31 -5.09
C LEU A 37 3.21 -10.73 -6.46
N GLY A 38 3.10 -9.87 -7.48
CA GLY A 38 3.58 -10.14 -8.83
C GLY A 38 5.11 -10.12 -8.94
N LEU A 39 5.79 -9.28 -8.16
CA LEU A 39 7.24 -9.06 -8.27
C LEU A 39 8.08 -9.84 -7.26
N PHE A 40 7.52 -10.24 -6.11
CA PHE A 40 8.30 -10.94 -5.11
C PHE A 40 8.54 -12.42 -5.52
N PRO A 41 9.74 -12.98 -5.29
CA PRO A 41 10.00 -14.39 -5.57
C PRO A 41 8.98 -15.28 -4.84
N LYS A 42 8.30 -16.17 -5.58
CA LYS A 42 7.29 -17.07 -5.03
C LYS A 42 7.88 -17.91 -3.88
N LYS A 43 7.59 -17.54 -2.64
CA LYS A 43 7.85 -18.36 -1.44
C LYS A 43 6.58 -19.08 -1.02
N ASN A 44 6.72 -20.30 -0.49
CA ASN A 44 5.62 -21.12 0.00
C ASN A 44 4.71 -20.31 0.96
N HIS A 45 3.40 -20.49 0.81
CA HIS A 45 2.31 -19.96 1.67
C HIS A 45 2.10 -18.44 1.73
N TRP A 46 2.60 -17.63 0.77
CA TRP A 46 2.24 -16.20 0.64
C TRP A 46 2.51 -15.31 1.87
N TRP A 47 3.20 -15.80 2.90
CA TRP A 47 3.55 -15.06 4.13
C TRP A 47 4.38 -13.79 3.91
N HIS A 48 4.95 -13.63 2.72
CA HIS A 48 5.71 -12.45 2.33
C HIS A 48 4.84 -11.30 1.81
N VAL A 49 3.54 -11.52 1.59
CA VAL A 49 2.62 -10.57 0.96
C VAL A 49 1.97 -9.52 1.90
N PRO A 50 2.02 -9.59 3.25
CA PRO A 50 1.37 -8.56 4.05
C PRO A 50 2.11 -7.21 3.93
N PHE A 51 1.36 -6.13 4.14
CA PHE A 51 1.94 -4.86 4.52
C PHE A 51 2.41 -4.93 5.96
N TYR A 52 3.58 -4.35 6.23
CA TYR A 52 4.12 -4.18 7.57
C TYR A 52 3.80 -2.78 8.08
N VAL A 53 3.51 -2.66 9.38
CA VAL A 53 3.29 -1.36 10.01
C VAL A 53 4.63 -0.68 10.19
N SER A 54 4.71 0.58 9.76
CA SER A 54 5.84 1.46 10.00
C SER A 54 5.41 2.66 10.86
N VAL A 55 6.38 3.49 11.27
CA VAL A 55 6.09 4.74 11.98
C VAL A 55 5.38 5.79 11.12
N ARG A 56 5.28 5.58 9.80
CA ARG A 56 4.61 6.47 8.84
C ARG A 56 3.25 5.93 8.38
N GLY A 57 3.09 4.61 8.36
CA GLY A 57 1.85 3.96 7.96
C GLY A 57 2.07 2.49 7.64
N LEU A 58 2.01 2.14 6.36
CA LEU A 58 2.09 0.76 5.87
C LEU A 58 3.15 0.64 4.78
N THR A 59 4.12 -0.25 4.96
CA THR A 59 5.17 -0.53 3.98
C THR A 59 5.05 -1.93 3.44
N THR A 60 5.39 -2.12 2.17
CA THR A 60 5.67 -3.46 1.65
C THR A 60 6.92 -4.04 2.32
N GLY A 61 7.85 -3.19 2.78
CA GLY A 61 9.23 -3.58 3.00
C GLY A 61 9.93 -3.90 1.67
N PRO A 62 11.19 -4.35 1.71
CA PRO A 62 12.02 -4.52 0.52
C PRO A 62 11.45 -5.56 -0.44
N ILE A 63 11.44 -5.23 -1.72
CA ILE A 63 11.07 -6.08 -2.86
C ILE A 63 12.28 -6.16 -3.79
N PRO A 64 12.93 -7.34 -3.92
CA PRO A 64 13.99 -7.54 -4.92
C PRO A 64 13.43 -7.49 -6.34
N TYR A 65 14.10 -6.78 -7.25
CA TYR A 65 13.72 -6.69 -8.66
C TYR A 65 14.95 -6.49 -9.56
N ARG A 66 15.27 -7.47 -10.42
CA ARG A 66 16.30 -7.36 -11.50
C ARG A 66 17.63 -6.67 -11.09
N GLY A 67 18.14 -6.96 -9.90
CA GLY A 67 19.43 -6.42 -9.41
C GLY A 67 19.29 -5.17 -8.52
N ILE A 68 18.11 -4.57 -8.46
CA ILE A 68 17.77 -3.52 -7.50
C ILE A 68 16.85 -4.08 -6.40
N THR A 69 16.70 -3.30 -5.33
CA THR A 69 15.68 -3.51 -4.30
C THR A 69 14.90 -2.22 -4.14
N PHE A 70 13.57 -2.33 -4.10
CA PHE A 70 12.71 -1.18 -3.89
C PHE A 70 11.65 -1.49 -2.85
N GLU A 71 11.06 -0.46 -2.27
CA GLU A 71 9.91 -0.59 -1.38
C GLU A 71 8.84 0.44 -1.71
N MET A 72 7.61 0.14 -1.30
CA MET A 72 6.46 1.01 -1.44
C MET A 72 5.88 1.25 -0.06
N GLU A 73 5.79 2.51 0.37
CA GLU A 73 5.30 2.88 1.70
C GLU A 73 4.17 3.90 1.60
N PHE A 74 3.01 3.54 2.13
CA PHE A 74 1.93 4.49 2.43
C PHE A 74 2.32 5.32 3.64
N ASP A 75 2.81 6.54 3.38
CA ASP A 75 3.06 7.55 4.40
C ASP A 75 1.76 8.29 4.69
N PHE A 76 1.01 7.82 5.68
CA PHE A 76 -0.26 8.42 6.09
C PHE A 76 -0.11 9.77 6.79
N LYS A 77 1.10 10.10 7.27
CA LYS A 77 1.38 11.41 7.87
C LYS A 77 1.47 12.49 6.79
N ASN A 78 2.14 12.18 5.68
CA ASN A 78 2.29 13.10 4.55
C ASN A 78 1.24 12.90 3.45
N HIS A 79 0.34 11.91 3.61
CA HIS A 79 -0.68 11.54 2.63
C HIS A 79 -0.11 11.22 1.24
N VAL A 80 0.97 10.44 1.20
CA VAL A 80 1.60 10.01 -0.06
C VAL A 80 1.90 8.51 -0.05
N LEU A 81 1.87 7.88 -1.21
CA LEU A 81 2.60 6.63 -1.45
C LEU A 81 4.03 7.00 -1.89
N ARG A 82 5.03 6.56 -1.14
CA ARG A 82 6.44 6.66 -1.49
C ARG A 82 6.88 5.37 -2.18
N ILE A 83 7.67 5.49 -3.24
CA ILE A 83 8.37 4.38 -3.87
C ILE A 83 9.85 4.74 -3.85
N GLU A 84 10.67 3.91 -3.21
CA GLU A 84 12.10 4.16 -3.02
C GLU A 84 12.91 2.96 -3.49
N THR A 85 14.04 3.22 -4.15
CA THR A 85 15.01 2.18 -4.53
C THR A 85 16.30 2.32 -3.73
N ASN A 86 17.07 1.24 -3.65
CA ASN A 86 18.41 1.25 -3.06
C ASN A 86 19.45 2.06 -3.87
N GLU A 87 19.05 2.61 -5.02
CA GLU A 87 19.89 3.47 -5.88
C GLU A 87 19.62 4.96 -5.66
N TRP A 88 19.03 5.32 -4.51
CA TRP A 88 18.68 6.70 -4.13
C TRP A 88 17.65 7.38 -5.05
N ALA A 89 16.94 6.59 -5.87
CA ALA A 89 15.84 7.08 -6.67
C ALA A 89 14.52 6.94 -5.91
N SER A 90 13.68 7.98 -5.96
CA SER A 90 12.37 7.95 -5.32
C SER A 90 11.28 8.61 -6.16
N ARG A 91 10.04 8.16 -5.98
CA ARG A 91 8.81 8.80 -6.48
C ARG A 91 7.78 8.89 -5.36
N THR A 92 6.92 9.88 -5.45
CA THR A 92 5.81 10.07 -4.49
C THR A 92 4.52 10.34 -5.23
N ILE A 93 3.44 9.71 -4.79
CA ILE A 93 2.11 9.85 -5.36
C ILE A 93 1.18 10.35 -4.26
N PRO A 94 0.41 11.43 -4.46
CA PRO A 94 -0.55 11.90 -3.46
C PRO A 94 -1.67 10.87 -3.25
N LEU A 95 -2.12 10.70 -2.00
CA LEU A 95 -3.24 9.82 -1.66
C LEU A 95 -4.60 10.55 -1.65
N LYS A 96 -4.59 11.89 -1.70
CA LYS A 96 -5.80 12.72 -1.67
C LYS A 96 -6.10 13.27 -3.06
N GLY A 97 -7.39 13.34 -3.38
CA GLY A 97 -7.89 13.97 -4.61
C GLY A 97 -7.66 13.13 -5.87
N LEU A 98 -7.33 11.84 -5.73
CA LEU A 98 -7.22 10.91 -6.86
C LEU A 98 -8.36 9.91 -6.83
N SER A 99 -8.92 9.63 -8.00
CA SER A 99 -9.67 8.41 -8.26
C SER A 99 -8.76 7.18 -8.22
N VAL A 100 -9.36 5.99 -8.15
CA VAL A 100 -8.64 4.71 -8.17
C VAL A 100 -7.93 4.48 -9.50
N ALA A 101 -8.51 4.95 -10.61
CA ALA A 101 -7.89 4.88 -11.92
C ALA A 101 -6.65 5.79 -12.01
N GLU A 102 -6.75 7.04 -11.57
CA GLU A 102 -5.61 7.97 -11.56
C GLU A 102 -4.50 7.48 -10.63
N PHE A 103 -4.84 6.94 -9.47
CA PHE A 103 -3.86 6.32 -8.58
C PHE A 103 -3.15 5.14 -9.26
N TYR A 104 -3.90 4.25 -9.92
CA TYR A 104 -3.34 3.15 -10.69
C TYR A 104 -2.36 3.66 -11.76
N GLU A 105 -2.78 4.59 -12.61
CA GLU A 105 -1.94 5.15 -13.68
C GLU A 105 -0.67 5.81 -13.11
N ASN A 106 -0.79 6.60 -12.05
CA ASN A 106 0.34 7.24 -11.39
C ASN A 106 1.33 6.23 -10.80
N VAL A 107 0.85 5.14 -10.19
CA VAL A 107 1.70 4.07 -9.68
C VAL A 107 2.51 3.43 -10.80
N PHE A 108 1.87 3.04 -11.90
CA PHE A 108 2.56 2.41 -13.02
C PHE A 108 3.50 3.36 -13.75
N SER A 109 3.15 4.64 -13.86
CA SER A 109 4.06 5.66 -14.39
C SER A 109 5.30 5.80 -13.51
N CYS A 110 5.14 5.90 -12.19
CA CYS A 110 6.26 6.02 -11.26
C CYS A 110 7.16 4.78 -11.26
N LEU A 111 6.57 3.57 -11.32
CA LEU A 111 7.34 2.34 -11.45
C LEU A 111 8.15 2.31 -12.75
N LYS A 112 7.53 2.70 -13.87
CA LYS A 112 8.19 2.79 -15.17
C LYS A 112 9.36 3.79 -15.15
N ASP A 113 9.17 4.95 -14.54
CA ASP A 113 10.23 5.96 -14.38
C ASP A 113 11.41 5.46 -13.54
N LEU A 114 11.16 4.54 -12.60
CA LEU A 114 12.18 3.87 -11.79
C LEU A 114 12.76 2.62 -12.47
N GLY A 115 12.38 2.33 -13.72
CA GLY A 115 12.84 1.16 -14.47
C GLY A 115 12.20 -0.16 -14.01
N ILE A 116 11.10 -0.11 -13.27
CA ILE A 116 10.39 -1.26 -12.72
C ILE A 116 9.16 -1.56 -13.59
N THR A 117 9.10 -2.76 -14.15
CA THR A 117 7.93 -3.28 -14.86
C THR A 117 7.23 -4.32 -14.00
N ALA A 118 5.97 -4.03 -13.64
CA ALA A 118 5.06 -4.96 -12.99
C ALA A 118 3.88 -5.26 -13.93
N GLU A 119 3.31 -6.45 -13.82
CA GLU A 119 2.04 -6.81 -14.46
C GLU A 119 1.09 -7.32 -13.39
N ILE A 120 -0.07 -6.68 -13.25
CA ILE A 120 -1.12 -7.10 -12.33
C ILE A 120 -2.44 -7.26 -13.07
N ARG A 121 -3.24 -8.27 -12.71
CA ARG A 121 -4.62 -8.36 -13.17
C ARG A 121 -5.45 -7.26 -12.49
N ALA A 122 -6.01 -6.37 -13.30
CA ALA A 122 -6.82 -5.23 -12.87
C ALA A 122 -8.19 -5.61 -12.24
N CYS A 123 -8.49 -6.91 -12.04
CA CYS A 123 -9.69 -7.34 -11.33
C CYS A 123 -9.61 -6.92 -9.85
N LEU A 124 -9.99 -5.68 -9.56
CA LEU A 124 -10.11 -5.14 -8.21
C LEU A 124 -11.28 -5.85 -7.52
N LEU A 125 -11.03 -6.44 -6.36
CA LEU A 125 -12.04 -7.20 -5.65
C LEU A 125 -12.86 -6.24 -4.81
N TYR A 126 -13.92 -5.72 -5.40
CA TYR A 126 -15.08 -5.19 -4.70
C TYR A 126 -16.30 -5.85 -5.31
N THR A 127 -16.60 -7.05 -4.85
CA THR A 127 -17.93 -7.60 -5.07
C THR A 127 -18.50 -7.96 -3.71
N SER A 128 -19.44 -7.14 -3.27
CA SER A 128 -20.55 -7.60 -2.44
C SER A 128 -21.39 -8.54 -3.31
N ASP A 129 -20.88 -9.72 -3.63
CA ASP A 129 -21.66 -10.86 -4.14
C ASP A 129 -21.59 -11.99 -3.10
N ALA A 130 -21.92 -11.61 -1.87
CA ALA A 130 -22.27 -12.52 -0.79
C ALA A 130 -23.55 -11.97 -0.13
N ALA A 131 -24.61 -11.83 -0.92
CA ALA A 131 -25.99 -11.82 -0.47
C ALA A 131 -26.89 -12.16 -1.67
N ASP A 132 -27.63 -13.24 -1.51
CA ASP A 132 -28.70 -13.84 -2.34
C ASP A 132 -28.29 -14.83 -3.46
#